data_AF-A0A6I1KH87-F1
#
_entry.id   AF-A0A6I1KH87-F1
#
_cell.length_a   1.000
_cell.length_b   1.000
_cell.length_c   1.000
_cell.angle_alpha   90.00
_cell.angle_beta   90.00
_cell.angle_gamma   90.00
#
_symmetry.space_group_name_H-M   'P 1'
#
loop_
_entity.id
_entity.type
_entity.pdbx_description
1 polymer ?
#
loop_
_entity_poly.entity_id
_entity_poly.type
_entity_poly.pdbx_seq_one_letter_code
_entity_poly.pdbx_strand_id
1 'polypeptide(L)'
;METTATEIFSTLDLYTAAYLTLAGISPALTLTNGRVAFQFPVTPDLYRNLDRFNRNEPVPCLDFTTELKTLRARMLAARNGR
;
A
#
# COMPACT_ATOMS: atom_id res chain seq x y z
N MET A 1 7.32 0.84 -30.00
CA MET A 1 6.41 1.26 -28.91
C MET A 1 7.30 1.51 -27.70
N GLU A 2 7.48 2.78 -27.33
CA GLU A 2 8.27 3.16 -26.14
C GLU A 2 7.51 2.72 -24.88
N THR A 3 8.12 1.85 -24.09
CA THR A 3 7.61 1.47 -22.77
C THR A 3 7.88 2.62 -21.81
N THR A 4 6.99 3.60 -21.72
CA THR A 4 7.07 4.62 -20.66
C THR A 4 6.95 3.90 -19.32
N ALA A 5 8.03 3.89 -18.55
CA ALA A 5 8.06 3.30 -17.22
C ALA A 5 7.03 4.01 -16.34
N THR A 6 6.00 3.27 -15.91
CA THR A 6 5.06 3.76 -14.89
C THR A 6 5.84 4.04 -13.62
N GLU A 7 5.82 5.29 -13.16
CA GLU A 7 6.46 5.66 -11.90
C GLU A 7 5.77 4.93 -10.73
N ILE A 8 6.58 4.37 -9.82
CA ILE A 8 6.12 3.54 -8.71
C ILE A 8 6.48 4.21 -7.38
N PHE A 9 5.47 4.41 -6.54
CA PHE A 9 5.67 4.76 -5.14
C PHE A 9 5.86 3.47 -4.34
N SER A 10 6.92 3.41 -3.53
CA SER A 10 7.23 2.25 -2.71
C SER A 10 7.31 2.64 -1.24
N THR A 11 6.61 1.90 -0.38
CA THR A 11 6.67 2.08 1.08
C THR A 11 6.83 0.74 1.80
N LEU A 12 7.47 0.76 2.96
CA LEU A 12 7.50 -0.37 3.91
C LEU A 12 6.44 -0.22 5.01
N ASP A 13 5.72 0.91 5.04
CA ASP A 13 4.72 1.20 6.06
C ASP A 13 3.39 0.52 5.74
N LEU A 14 3.04 -0.46 6.56
CA LEU A 14 1.80 -1.22 6.49
C LEU A 14 0.56 -0.35 6.72
N TYR A 15 0.62 0.69 7.56
CA TYR A 15 -0.54 1.53 7.87
C TYR A 15 -0.88 2.44 6.70
N THR A 16 0.13 3.11 6.15
CA THR A 16 -0.01 3.87 4.89
C THR A 16 -0.57 2.97 3.79
N ALA A 17 -0.02 1.76 3.64
CA ALA A 17 -0.46 0.84 2.60
C ALA A 17 -1.91 0.35 2.81
N ALA A 18 -2.33 0.10 4.05
CA ALA A 18 -3.70 -0.26 4.39
C ALA A 18 -4.67 0.91 4.12
N TYR A 19 -4.28 2.15 4.44
CA TYR A 19 -5.09 3.32 4.16
C TYR A 19 -5.30 3.52 2.65
N LEU A 20 -4.23 3.40 1.86
CA LEU A 20 -4.32 3.49 0.40
C LEU A 20 -5.19 2.37 -0.18
N THR A 21 -5.10 1.16 0.37
CA THR A 21 -5.96 0.03 -0.04
C THR A 21 -7.43 0.30 0.28
N LEU A 22 -7.73 0.85 1.46
CA LEU A 22 -9.08 1.29 1.83
C LEU A 22 -9.61 2.37 0.87
N ALA A 23 -8.75 3.26 0.39
CA ALA A 23 -9.06 4.27 -0.63
C ALA A 23 -9.17 3.69 -2.06
N GLY A 24 -9.11 2.38 -2.24
CA GLY A 24 -9.24 1.69 -3.53
C GLY A 24 -7.94 1.58 -4.34
N ILE A 25 -6.81 2.00 -3.78
CA ILE A 25 -5.50 1.95 -4.45
C ILE A 25 -4.75 0.74 -3.91
N SER A 26 -4.73 -0.36 -4.66
CA SER A 26 -4.12 -1.62 -4.20
C SER A 26 -2.62 -1.70 -4.49
N PRO A 27 -1.78 -2.22 -3.55
CA PRO A 27 -0.36 -2.41 -3.80
C PRO A 27 -0.04 -3.75 -4.49
N ALA A 28 1.02 -3.74 -5.28
CA ALA A 28 1.84 -4.93 -5.53
C ALA A 28 2.78 -5.17 -4.34
N LEU A 29 3.01 -6.43 -3.99
CA LEU A 29 3.93 -6.82 -2.92
C LEU A 29 5.24 -7.31 -3.53
N THR A 30 6.35 -6.67 -3.16
CA THR A 30 7.67 -7.02 -3.67
C THR A 30 8.59 -7.36 -2.50
N LEU A 31 9.19 -8.56 -2.52
CA LEU A 31 10.19 -8.95 -1.53
C LEU A 31 11.55 -8.39 -1.93
N THR A 32 12.15 -7.57 -1.07
CA THR A 32 13.48 -6.98 -1.27
C THR A 32 14.27 -7.11 0.03
N ASN A 33 15.40 -7.83 -0.01
CA ASN A 33 16.30 -8.03 1.13
C ASN A 33 15.56 -8.53 2.41
N GLY A 34 14.63 -9.46 2.24
CA GLY A 34 13.84 -10.05 3.35
C GLY A 34 12.73 -9.15 3.91
N ARG A 35 12.52 -7.96 3.32
CA ARG A 35 11.42 -7.04 3.65
C ARG A 35 10.43 -7.00 2.51
N VAL A 36 9.14 -6.91 2.83
CA VAL A 36 8.09 -6.76 1.81
C VAL A 36 7.80 -5.27 1.66
N ALA A 37 7.95 -4.77 0.43
CA ALA A 37 7.57 -3.43 0.04
C ALA A 37 6.19 -3.43 -0.64
N PHE A 38 5.42 -2.38 -0.36
CA PHE A 38 4.13 -2.10 -0.99
C PHE A 38 4.36 -1.10 -2.11
N GLN A 39 4.12 -1.52 -3.34
CA GLN A 39 4.34 -0.74 -4.56
C GLN A 39 3.01 -0.31 -5.16
N PHE A 40 2.83 1.00 -5.32
CA PHE A 40 1.63 1.60 -5.87
C PHE A 40 1.98 2.35 -7.16
N PRO A 41 1.09 2.33 -8.18
CA PRO A 41 1.26 3.21 -9.33
C PRO A 41 1.15 4.67 -8.88
N VAL A 42 2.07 5.52 -9.34
CA VAL A 42 2.00 6.95 -9.06
C VAL A 42 0.83 7.55 -9.85
N THR A 43 -0.15 8.07 -9.11
CA THR A 43 -1.30 8.80 -9.65
C THR A 43 -1.55 10.05 -8.82
N PRO A 44 -2.24 11.07 -9.36
CA PRO A 44 -2.66 12.22 -8.55
C PRO A 44 -3.51 11.82 -7.33
N ASP A 45 -4.29 10.74 -7.44
CA ASP A 45 -5.11 10.23 -6.34
C ASP A 45 -4.29 9.59 -5.22
N LEU A 46 -3.15 8.96 -5.55
CA LEU A 46 -2.20 8.46 -4.56
C LEU A 46 -1.75 9.59 -3.61
N TYR A 47 -1.25 10.69 -4.17
CA TYR A 47 -0.75 11.81 -3.37
C TYR A 47 -1.84 12.52 -2.58
N ARG A 48 -3.05 12.63 -3.14
CA ARG A 48 -4.21 13.15 -2.41
C ARG A 48 -4.53 12.30 -1.18
N ASN A 49 -4.49 10.97 -1.30
CA ASN A 49 -4.73 10.08 -0.17
C ASN A 49 -3.57 10.07 0.84
N LEU A 50 -2.32 10.20 0.39
CA LEU A 50 -1.18 10.36 1.29
C LEU A 50 -1.28 11.64 2.14
N ASP A 51 -1.65 12.77 1.55
CA ASP A 51 -1.88 14.02 2.28
C ASP A 51 -3.02 13.87 3.30
N ARG A 52 -4.14 13.26 2.92
CA ARG A 52 -5.26 12.96 3.83
C ARG A 52 -4.86 12.08 5.02
N PHE A 53 -4.08 11.03 4.76
CA PHE A 53 -3.53 10.16 5.80
C PHE A 53 -2.64 10.95 6.76
N ASN A 54 -1.73 11.77 6.24
CA ASN A 54 -0.82 12.60 7.05
C ASN A 54 -1.56 13.67 7.87
N ARG A 55 -2.72 14.12 7.40
CA ARG A 55 -3.62 15.02 8.15
C ARG A 55 -4.52 14.31 9.15
N ASN A 56 -4.36 12.99 9.29
CA ASN A 56 -5.16 12.16 10.19
C ASN A 56 -6.67 12.30 9.92
N GLU A 57 -7.06 12.26 8.64
CA GLU A 57 -8.48 12.29 8.27
C GLU A 57 -9.21 11.07 8.87
N PRO A 58 -10.42 11.25 9.45
CA PRO A 58 -11.17 10.15 10.05
C PRO A 58 -11.48 9.05 9.02
N VAL A 59 -11.34 7.79 9.44
CA VAL A 59 -11.73 6.60 8.67
C VAL A 59 -12.61 5.69 9.51
N PRO A 60 -13.50 4.89 8.89
CA PRO A 60 -14.22 3.85 9.60
C PRO A 60 -13.25 2.83 10.22
N CYS A 61 -13.24 2.72 11.55
CA CYS A 61 -12.26 1.89 12.26
C CYS A 61 -12.31 0.42 11.87
N LEU A 62 -13.51 -0.15 11.68
CA LEU A 62 -13.67 -1.56 11.33
C LEU A 62 -13.14 -1.85 9.92
N ASP A 63 -13.40 -0.97 8.96
CA ASP A 63 -12.94 -1.14 7.58
C ASP A 63 -11.43 -1.02 7.50
N PHE A 64 -10.86 0.02 8.13
CA PHE A 64 -9.41 0.23 8.17
C PHE A 64 -8.68 -0.95 8.84
N THR A 65 -9.18 -1.43 9.99
CA THR A 65 -8.55 -2.57 10.67
C THR A 65 -8.71 -3.88 9.91
N THR A 66 -9.76 -4.03 9.10
CA THR A 66 -9.95 -5.18 8.20
C THR A 66 -8.92 -5.15 7.08
N GLU A 67 -8.73 -4.01 6.42
CA GLU A 67 -7.69 -3.85 5.39
C GLU A 67 -6.29 -4.07 5.96
N LEU A 68 -6.02 -3.52 7.16
CA LEU A 68 -4.74 -3.69 7.84
C LEU A 68 -4.42 -5.17 8.11
N LYS A 69 -5.39 -5.94 8.63
CA LYS A 69 -5.21 -7.38 8.90
C LYS A 69 -5.03 -8.17 7.62
N THR A 70 -5.83 -7.89 6.60
CA THR A 70 -5.76 -8.54 5.29
C THR A 70 -4.42 -8.31 4.62
N LEU A 71 -3.96 -7.07 4.60
CA LEU A 71 -2.69 -6.70 3.98
C LEU A 71 -1.50 -7.27 4.75
N ARG A 72 -1.56 -7.30 6.09
CA ARG A 72 -0.55 -7.96 6.93
C ARG A 72 -0.46 -9.45 6.65
N ALA A 73 -1.60 -10.14 6.51
CA ALA A 73 -1.61 -11.57 6.18
C ALA A 73 -0.95 -11.83 4.82
N ARG A 74 -1.28 -11.03 3.81
CA ARG A 74 -0.64 -11.09 2.47
C ARG A 74 0.86 -10.82 2.55
N MET A 75 1.29 -9.83 3.33
CA MET A 75 2.70 -9.51 3.55
C MET A 75 3.47 -10.68 4.19
N LEU A 76 2.89 -11.31 5.22
CA LEU A 76 3.51 -12.46 5.89
C LEU A 76 3.59 -13.67 4.97
N ALA A 77 2.55 -13.93 4.18
CA ALA A 77 2.54 -14.99 3.17
C ALA A 77 3.63 -14.75 2.11
N ALA A 78 3.75 -13.51 1.60
CA ALA A 78 4.78 -13.14 0.62
C ALA A 78 6.21 -13.27 1.18
N ARG A 79 6.40 -13.05 2.50
CA ARG A 79 7.70 -13.19 3.16
C ARG A 79 8.06 -14.65 3.46
N ASN A 80 7.08 -15.44 3.87
CA ASN A 80 7.28 -16.83 4.32
C ASN A 80 7.17 -17.84 3.17
N GLY A 81 6.56 -17.46 2.04
CA GLY A 81 6.54 -18.22 0.79
C GLY A 81 7.92 -18.28 0.16
N ARG A 82 8.77 -19.15 0.71
CA ARG A 82 9.76 -19.90 -0.08
C ARG A 82 9.05 -21.01 -0.83
#